data_AF-A0AAD2CNA5-F1
#
_entry.id   AF-A0AAD2CNA5-F1
#
_cell.length_a   1.000
_cell.length_b   1.000
_cell.length_c   1.000
_cell.angle_alpha   90.00
_cell.angle_beta   90.00
_cell.angle_gamma   90.00
#
_symmetry.space_group_name_H-M   'P 1'
#
loop_
_entity.id
_entity.type
_entity.pdbx_description
1 polymer ?
#
loop_
_entity_poly.entity_id
_entity_poly.type
_entity_poly.pdbx_seq_one_letter_code
_entity_poly.pdbx_strand_id
1 'polypeptide(L)'
;MQLTTKVQQLFLFLAVINGEISCSHGTAVAAPPVAVQKTEGGNPVGQLVGYVKDSVVRTVDGTKEMWSNHGRCKEIRGKQKEHREKLKKEWEFELELSPQELKKKLQTVNGGITYDEFTFLSKGKEDRGKLMNMVFMMWGAPRFFPYALMFYPDILPAPFQPLASGLAKETKWQKASRQRTHCVIQTLLSLEKEAHETPALAKLNIFGKKKQQRTMETIGRLGFTIGAMMTAPGAKDGAGAKLAMDALSSELYKEEPITRKEKRLVGVPESVVLGLTKAVNGPNLFTSFQPNFMRRGAVLTHIQKITEADKFLVNEDVDLDVLSTATLLEACTERMIGGPGRSKEELQKGLSDWLNLSVVEPSNRIATSGEEFNENFARAALLCYYALDGARDARSSSALPRLLFRGQQESAKLDDSEGKKRWMR
;
A
#
# COMPACT_ATOMS: atom_id res chain seq x y z
N MET A 1 -14.68 1.21 -42.72
CA MET A 1 -14.43 2.62 -43.14
C MET A 1 -14.75 3.67 -42.06
N GLN A 2 -15.53 3.37 -41.00
CA GLN A 2 -15.77 4.30 -39.87
C GLN A 2 -14.72 4.27 -38.74
N LEU A 3 -13.82 3.27 -38.74
CA LEU A 3 -12.77 3.15 -37.71
C LEU A 3 -11.64 4.17 -37.92
N THR A 4 -11.33 4.50 -39.17
CA THR A 4 -10.26 5.43 -39.57
C THR A 4 -10.60 6.89 -39.21
N THR A 5 -11.86 7.28 -39.32
CA THR A 5 -12.31 8.65 -39.00
C THR A 5 -12.27 8.93 -37.49
N LYS A 6 -12.52 7.91 -36.65
CA LYS A 6 -12.43 8.04 -35.18
C LYS A 6 -10.98 8.04 -34.68
N VAL A 7 -10.08 7.31 -35.35
CA VAL A 7 -8.63 7.37 -35.08
C VAL A 7 -8.05 8.73 -35.50
N GLN A 8 -8.51 9.33 -36.60
CA GLN A 8 -8.12 10.69 -36.99
C GLN A 8 -8.63 11.77 -36.02
N GLN A 9 -9.84 11.63 -35.47
CA GLN A 9 -10.33 12.52 -34.41
C GLN A 9 -9.56 12.39 -33.09
N LEU A 10 -9.07 11.18 -32.76
CA LEU A 10 -8.18 10.95 -31.61
C LEU A 10 -6.82 11.66 -31.78
N PHE A 11 -6.25 11.64 -32.98
CA PHE A 11 -5.01 12.37 -33.30
C PHE A 11 -5.21 13.89 -33.30
N LEU A 12 -6.36 14.39 -33.78
CA LEU A 12 -6.71 15.82 -33.72
C LEU A 12 -6.92 16.31 -32.28
N PHE A 13 -7.54 15.51 -31.41
CA PHE A 13 -7.73 15.87 -30.01
C PHE A 13 -6.42 15.87 -29.22
N LEU A 14 -5.48 14.97 -29.55
CA LEU A 14 -4.12 14.96 -28.98
C LEU A 14 -3.22 16.05 -29.57
N ALA A 15 -3.42 16.44 -30.83
CA ALA A 15 -2.65 17.50 -31.48
C ALA A 15 -3.05 18.91 -31.00
N VAL A 16 -4.33 19.13 -30.66
CA VAL A 16 -4.81 20.40 -30.07
C VAL A 16 -4.23 20.66 -28.67
N ILE A 17 -3.76 19.62 -27.96
CA ILE A 17 -3.06 19.75 -26.67
C ILE A 17 -1.59 20.18 -26.84
N ASN A 18 -1.02 20.08 -28.04
CA ASN A 18 0.38 20.46 -28.34
C ASN A 18 0.53 21.86 -28.96
N GLY A 19 -0.51 22.69 -28.95
CA GLY A 19 -0.43 24.07 -29.44
C GLY A 19 0.41 24.94 -28.50
N GLU A 20 1.56 25.41 -29.01
CA GLU A 20 2.53 26.26 -28.32
C GLU A 20 1.87 27.53 -27.74
N ILE A 21 1.87 27.63 -26.41
CA ILE A 21 1.82 28.91 -25.71
C ILE A 21 3.11 29.01 -24.90
N SER A 22 4.08 29.73 -25.47
CA SER A 22 5.26 30.21 -24.77
C SER A 22 4.81 31.16 -23.67
N CYS A 23 5.04 30.80 -22.40
CA CYS A 23 4.95 31.72 -21.28
C CYS A 23 6.01 31.39 -20.21
N SER A 24 6.62 32.46 -19.75
CA SER A 24 7.73 32.65 -18.82
C SER A 24 7.69 31.82 -17.54
N HIS A 25 8.91 31.55 -17.02
CA HIS A 25 9.16 30.93 -15.73
C HIS A 25 8.54 31.77 -14.59
N GLY A 26 7.50 31.23 -13.97
CA GLY A 26 7.01 31.65 -12.67
C GLY A 26 7.07 30.46 -11.72
N THR A 27 7.75 30.63 -10.58
CA THR A 27 7.67 29.70 -9.45
C THR A 27 6.21 29.47 -9.07
N ALA A 28 5.71 28.26 -9.31
CA ALA A 28 4.34 27.88 -9.02
C ALA A 28 4.12 27.79 -7.51
N VAL A 29 3.57 28.85 -6.93
CA VAL A 29 2.90 28.79 -5.63
C VAL A 29 1.59 28.01 -5.84
N ALA A 30 1.40 26.94 -5.06
CA ALA A 30 0.18 26.14 -5.07
C ALA A 30 -1.05 27.06 -4.92
N ALA A 31 -2.01 26.97 -5.85
CA ALA A 31 -3.25 27.72 -5.75
C ALA A 31 -4.01 27.29 -4.49
N PRO A 32 -4.59 28.22 -3.71
CA PRO A 32 -5.35 27.88 -2.52
C PRO A 32 -6.65 27.14 -2.89
N PRO A 33 -7.10 26.18 -2.06
CA PRO A 33 -8.24 25.34 -2.36
C PRO A 33 -9.57 26.11 -2.35
N VAL A 34 -10.42 25.84 -3.34
CA VAL A 34 -11.81 26.33 -3.38
C VAL A 34 -12.66 25.51 -2.41
N ALA A 35 -13.02 26.11 -1.26
CA ALA A 35 -13.89 25.49 -0.27
C ALA A 35 -15.33 25.37 -0.80
N VAL A 36 -15.92 24.17 -0.71
CA VAL A 36 -17.35 23.97 -0.96
C VAL A 36 -18.13 24.55 0.22
N GLN A 37 -18.78 25.69 0.02
CA GLN A 37 -19.72 26.23 0.99
C GLN A 37 -21.04 25.44 0.90
N LYS A 38 -21.46 24.86 2.03
CA LYS A 38 -22.77 24.21 2.13
C LYS A 38 -23.82 25.30 2.40
N THR A 39 -24.64 25.62 1.41
CA THR A 39 -25.87 26.41 1.61
C THR A 39 -26.98 25.49 2.10
N GLU A 40 -27.14 25.37 3.41
CA GLU A 40 -28.32 24.74 4.00
C GLU A 40 -29.55 25.63 3.75
N GLY A 41 -30.51 25.12 2.97
CA GLY A 41 -31.80 25.79 2.69
C GLY A 41 -32.00 26.36 1.27
N GLY A 42 -31.08 26.12 0.32
CA GLY A 42 -31.18 26.68 -1.03
C GLY A 42 -32.13 25.92 -1.98
N ASN A 43 -32.84 26.67 -2.83
CA ASN A 43 -33.66 26.18 -3.95
C ASN A 43 -32.94 25.05 -4.72
N PRO A 44 -33.60 23.91 -5.03
CA PRO A 44 -32.99 22.78 -5.75
C PRO A 44 -32.34 23.17 -7.08
N VAL A 45 -32.86 24.21 -7.77
CA VAL A 45 -32.22 24.75 -8.99
C VAL A 45 -30.88 25.41 -8.67
N GLY A 46 -30.80 26.16 -7.56
CA GLY A 46 -29.55 26.76 -7.09
C GLY A 46 -28.52 25.71 -6.65
N GLN A 47 -28.97 24.60 -6.06
CA GLN A 47 -28.11 23.47 -5.73
C GLN A 47 -27.57 22.76 -6.99
N LEU A 48 -28.41 22.57 -8.00
CA LEU A 48 -27.99 21.98 -9.27
C LEU A 48 -26.99 22.88 -10.02
N VAL A 49 -27.26 24.19 -10.10
CA VAL A 49 -26.35 25.16 -10.72
C VAL A 49 -25.03 25.23 -9.96
N GLY A 50 -25.08 25.23 -8.62
CA GLY A 50 -23.90 25.15 -7.77
C GLY A 50 -23.09 23.88 -8.03
N TYR A 51 -23.75 22.72 -8.09
CA TYR A 51 -23.11 21.45 -8.38
C TYR A 51 -22.44 21.42 -9.76
N VAL A 52 -23.10 21.93 -10.80
CA VAL A 52 -22.53 22.00 -12.15
C VAL A 52 -21.33 22.94 -12.18
N LYS A 53 -21.45 24.13 -11.56
CA LYS A 53 -20.34 25.09 -11.45
C LYS A 53 -19.15 24.46 -10.73
N ASP A 54 -19.37 23.84 -9.58
CA ASP A 54 -18.32 23.18 -8.79
C ASP A 54 -17.66 22.04 -9.56
N SER A 55 -18.45 21.27 -10.32
CA SER A 55 -17.95 20.19 -11.18
C SER A 55 -17.06 20.71 -12.31
N VAL A 56 -17.46 21.80 -12.96
CA VAL A 56 -16.67 22.44 -14.03
C VAL A 56 -15.38 23.03 -13.45
N VAL A 57 -15.46 23.78 -12.35
CA VAL A 57 -14.30 24.39 -11.68
C VAL A 57 -13.29 23.32 -11.29
N ARG A 58 -13.74 22.23 -10.63
CA ARG A 58 -12.87 21.10 -10.28
C ARG A 58 -12.24 20.42 -11.48
N THR A 59 -12.98 20.31 -12.59
CA THR A 59 -12.43 19.69 -13.81
C THR A 59 -11.32 20.56 -14.40
N VAL A 60 -11.53 21.89 -14.43
CA VAL A 60 -10.51 22.84 -14.90
C VAL A 60 -9.28 22.83 -13.97
N ASP A 61 -9.50 22.91 -12.66
CA ASP A 61 -8.42 22.94 -11.67
C ASP A 61 -7.63 21.63 -11.67
N GLY A 62 -8.32 20.47 -11.67
CA GLY A 62 -7.68 19.16 -11.76
C GLY A 62 -6.89 18.97 -13.06
N THR A 63 -7.36 19.53 -14.18
CA THR A 63 -6.63 19.51 -15.46
C THR A 63 -5.38 20.39 -15.41
N LYS A 64 -5.47 21.61 -14.84
CA LYS A 64 -4.32 22.50 -14.64
C LYS A 64 -3.28 21.87 -13.72
N GLU A 65 -3.72 21.26 -12.62
CA GLU A 65 -2.85 20.55 -11.69
C GLU A 65 -2.18 19.35 -12.37
N MET A 66 -2.91 18.55 -13.13
CA MET A 66 -2.36 17.42 -13.88
C MET A 66 -1.31 17.87 -14.92
N TRP A 67 -1.53 19.00 -15.59
CA TRP A 67 -0.56 19.59 -16.50
C TRP A 67 0.71 20.08 -15.78
N SER A 68 0.55 20.80 -14.67
CA SER A 68 1.68 21.21 -13.82
C SER A 68 2.49 20.00 -13.32
N ASN A 69 1.78 18.95 -12.87
CA ASN A 69 2.39 17.70 -12.44
C ASN A 69 3.14 17.00 -13.56
N HIS A 70 2.66 17.08 -14.81
CA HIS A 70 3.40 16.59 -15.97
C HIS A 70 4.72 17.33 -16.19
N GLY A 71 4.72 18.66 -16.08
CA GLY A 71 5.94 19.49 -16.14
C GLY A 71 6.95 19.09 -15.08
N ARG A 72 6.52 18.98 -13.82
CA ARG A 72 7.37 18.53 -12.70
C ARG A 72 7.90 17.10 -12.91
N CYS A 73 7.09 16.18 -13.43
CA CYS A 73 7.56 14.83 -13.77
C CYS A 73 8.68 14.84 -14.83
N LYS A 74 8.59 15.74 -15.82
CA LYS A 74 9.61 15.88 -16.86
C LYS A 74 10.92 16.40 -16.28
N GLU A 75 10.85 17.39 -15.38
CA GLU A 75 12.01 17.93 -14.68
C GLU A 75 12.72 16.86 -13.84
N ILE A 76 11.99 16.12 -13.00
CA ILE A 76 12.56 15.06 -12.15
C ILE A 76 13.22 13.97 -13.01
N ARG A 77 12.59 13.58 -14.13
CA ARG A 77 13.21 12.63 -15.07
C ARG A 77 14.45 13.19 -15.75
N GLY A 78 14.52 14.52 -15.96
CA GLY A 78 15.73 15.21 -16.39
C GLY A 78 16.87 14.98 -15.40
N LYS A 79 16.63 15.21 -14.10
CA LYS A 79 17.60 14.96 -13.02
C LYS A 79 18.09 13.51 -12.99
N GLN A 80 17.18 12.54 -13.09
CA GLN A 80 17.55 11.11 -13.16
C GLN A 80 18.41 10.80 -14.39
N LYS A 81 18.11 11.41 -15.54
CA LYS A 81 18.87 11.22 -16.77
C LYS A 81 20.29 11.79 -16.63
N GLU A 82 20.41 13.02 -16.12
CA GLU A 82 21.70 13.67 -15.87
C GLU A 82 22.56 12.88 -14.88
N HIS A 83 21.95 12.36 -13.80
CA HIS A 83 22.64 11.51 -12.83
C HIS A 83 23.16 10.21 -13.45
N ARG A 84 22.32 9.53 -14.24
CA ARG A 84 22.73 8.32 -14.98
C ARG A 84 23.83 8.62 -16.00
N GLU A 85 23.82 9.78 -16.64
CA GLU A 85 24.89 10.18 -17.56
C GLU A 85 26.22 10.45 -16.84
N LYS A 86 26.19 11.00 -15.61
CA LYS A 86 27.39 11.17 -14.76
C LYS A 86 27.96 9.82 -14.33
N LEU A 87 27.14 8.96 -13.74
CA LEU A 87 27.56 7.60 -13.33
C LEU A 87 28.07 6.77 -14.50
N LYS A 88 27.45 6.92 -15.68
CA LYS A 88 27.92 6.26 -16.89
C LYS A 88 29.36 6.64 -17.21
N LYS A 89 29.69 7.94 -17.18
CA LYS A 89 31.04 8.44 -17.46
C LYS A 89 32.05 7.97 -16.39
N GLU A 90 31.65 7.98 -15.13
CA GLU A 90 32.48 7.49 -14.02
C GLU A 90 32.79 6.00 -14.16
N TRP A 91 31.79 5.16 -14.41
CA TRP A 91 31.98 3.72 -14.56
C TRP A 91 32.68 3.32 -15.85
N GLU A 92 32.51 4.06 -16.94
CA GLU A 92 33.28 3.87 -18.18
C GLU A 92 34.78 4.12 -17.94
N PHE A 93 35.13 5.01 -17.01
CA PHE A 93 36.50 5.31 -16.65
C PHE A 93 37.08 4.31 -15.63
N GLU A 94 36.30 3.90 -14.63
CA GLU A 94 36.80 3.12 -13.49
C GLU A 94 36.76 1.60 -13.67
N LEU A 95 35.75 1.07 -14.36
CA LEU A 95 35.36 -0.34 -14.21
C LEU A 95 35.55 -1.20 -15.46
N GLU A 96 35.98 -0.64 -16.60
CA GLU A 96 36.12 -1.32 -17.91
C GLU A 96 34.97 -2.30 -18.22
N LEU A 97 33.75 -1.98 -17.77
CA LEU A 97 32.59 -2.86 -17.87
C LEU A 97 32.16 -3.02 -19.32
N SER A 98 31.68 -4.21 -19.67
CA SER A 98 31.07 -4.39 -20.98
C SER A 98 29.86 -3.45 -21.17
N PRO A 99 29.60 -2.95 -22.38
CA PRO A 99 28.46 -2.05 -22.62
C PRO A 99 27.10 -2.62 -22.20
N GLN A 100 26.95 -3.95 -22.22
CA GLN A 100 25.73 -4.63 -21.81
C GLN A 100 25.55 -4.63 -20.29
N GLU A 101 26.61 -4.90 -19.53
CA GLU A 101 26.58 -4.86 -18.06
C GLU A 101 26.40 -3.43 -17.54
N LEU A 102 27.04 -2.46 -18.18
CA LEU A 102 26.87 -1.04 -17.88
C LEU A 102 25.42 -0.62 -18.07
N LYS A 103 24.79 -1.00 -19.18
CA LYS A 103 23.36 -0.73 -19.44
C LYS A 103 22.46 -1.39 -18.39
N LYS A 104 22.76 -2.63 -17.99
CA LYS A 104 22.01 -3.36 -16.97
C LYS A 104 22.11 -2.67 -15.60
N LYS A 105 23.31 -2.26 -15.19
CA LYS A 105 23.53 -1.49 -13.95
C LYS A 105 22.82 -0.13 -13.99
N LEU A 106 22.94 0.62 -15.10
CA LEU A 106 22.28 1.93 -15.24
C LEU A 106 20.74 1.84 -15.21
N GLN A 107 20.16 0.74 -15.67
CA GLN A 107 18.71 0.50 -15.57
C GLN A 107 18.24 0.29 -14.13
N THR A 108 19.11 -0.24 -13.25
CA THR A 108 18.80 -0.44 -11.84
C THR A 108 18.99 0.80 -10.99
N VAL A 109 19.76 1.80 -11.45
CA VAL A 109 19.95 3.05 -10.71
C VAL A 109 18.73 3.95 -10.86
N ASN A 110 18.10 4.28 -9.73
CA ASN A 110 16.98 5.22 -9.66
C ASN A 110 17.34 6.56 -9.00
N GLY A 111 18.62 6.75 -8.66
CA GLY A 111 19.17 7.92 -7.98
C GLY A 111 19.17 9.25 -8.70
N GLY A 112 19.79 10.22 -8.03
CA GLY A 112 19.86 11.62 -8.46
C GLY A 112 18.60 12.44 -8.18
N ILE A 113 17.69 11.90 -7.37
CA ILE A 113 16.43 12.55 -6.97
C ILE A 113 16.15 12.27 -5.50
N THR A 114 15.33 13.10 -4.86
CA THR A 114 14.93 12.88 -3.46
C THR A 114 13.82 11.84 -3.35
N TYR A 115 13.58 11.29 -2.15
CA TYR A 115 12.49 10.34 -1.93
C TYR A 115 11.09 10.95 -2.17
N ASP A 116 10.92 12.25 -1.90
CA ASP A 116 9.68 12.96 -2.22
C ASP A 116 9.44 13.04 -3.74
N GLU A 117 10.50 13.29 -4.52
CA GLU A 117 10.45 13.28 -5.98
C GLU A 117 10.16 11.88 -6.53
N PHE A 118 10.76 10.84 -5.94
CA PHE A 118 10.46 9.45 -6.27
C PHE A 118 8.99 9.09 -5.99
N THR A 119 8.47 9.48 -4.83
CA THR A 119 7.08 9.26 -4.44
C THR A 119 6.14 10.00 -5.38
N PHE A 120 6.49 11.24 -5.76
CA PHE A 120 5.75 12.04 -6.73
C PHE A 120 5.69 11.36 -8.11
N LEU A 121 6.81 10.85 -8.63
CA LEU A 121 6.84 10.10 -9.89
C LEU A 121 5.99 8.82 -9.84
N SER A 122 6.02 8.12 -8.70
CA SER A 122 5.24 6.90 -8.46
C SER A 122 3.75 7.20 -8.48
N LYS A 123 3.29 8.24 -7.77
CA LYS A 123 1.91 8.74 -7.82
C LYS A 123 1.50 9.16 -9.25
N GLY A 124 2.38 9.87 -9.96
CA GLY A 124 2.14 10.24 -11.35
C GLY A 124 2.03 9.05 -12.32
N LYS A 125 2.65 7.89 -12.02
CA LYS A 125 2.46 6.64 -12.77
C LYS A 125 1.09 6.02 -12.48
N GLU A 126 0.67 6.01 -11.21
CA GLU A 126 -0.67 5.55 -10.80
C GLU A 126 -1.78 6.39 -11.43
N ASP A 127 -1.66 7.72 -11.36
CA ASP A 127 -2.65 8.65 -11.90
C ASP A 127 -2.82 8.52 -13.42
N ARG A 128 -1.72 8.30 -14.15
CA ARG A 128 -1.80 7.97 -15.59
C ARG A 128 -2.51 6.64 -15.85
N GLY A 129 -2.27 5.63 -15.01
CA GLY A 129 -2.97 4.35 -15.08
C GLY A 129 -4.48 4.51 -14.85
N LYS A 130 -4.86 5.30 -13.84
CA LYS A 130 -6.25 5.65 -13.55
C LYS A 130 -6.91 6.40 -14.70
N LEU A 131 -6.23 7.42 -15.24
CA LEU A 131 -6.72 8.18 -16.40
C LEU A 131 -6.94 7.28 -17.62
N MET A 132 -6.00 6.40 -17.94
CA MET A 132 -6.16 5.45 -19.04
C MET A 132 -7.33 4.49 -18.80
N ASN A 133 -7.51 4.01 -17.57
CA ASN A 133 -8.65 3.17 -17.21
C ASN A 133 -9.97 3.93 -17.35
N MET A 134 -10.02 5.22 -16.97
CA MET A 134 -11.18 6.07 -17.19
C MET A 134 -11.51 6.24 -18.67
N VAL A 135 -10.51 6.57 -19.50
CA VAL A 135 -10.69 6.69 -20.96
C VAL A 135 -11.21 5.38 -21.55
N PHE A 136 -10.65 4.25 -21.10
CA PHE A 136 -11.09 2.93 -21.52
C PHE A 136 -12.55 2.65 -21.11
N MET A 137 -12.96 2.95 -19.88
CA MET A 137 -14.37 2.77 -19.47
C MET A 137 -15.32 3.73 -20.17
N MET A 138 -14.92 4.99 -20.37
CA MET A 138 -15.71 5.98 -21.08
C MET A 138 -15.98 5.52 -22.52
N TRP A 139 -15.03 4.83 -23.15
CA TRP A 139 -15.20 4.34 -24.51
C TRP A 139 -15.81 2.93 -24.61
N GLY A 140 -15.36 1.99 -23.77
CA GLY A 140 -15.77 0.59 -23.80
C GLY A 140 -17.05 0.28 -23.02
N ALA A 141 -17.40 1.10 -22.02
CA ALA A 141 -18.58 0.92 -21.18
C ALA A 141 -19.19 2.27 -20.74
N PRO A 142 -19.56 3.18 -21.67
CA PRO A 142 -20.01 4.55 -21.34
C PRO A 142 -21.23 4.58 -20.41
N ARG A 143 -22.13 3.59 -20.50
CA ARG A 143 -23.29 3.48 -19.62
C ARG A 143 -22.93 3.08 -18.18
N PHE A 144 -21.80 2.37 -18.00
CA PHE A 144 -21.33 1.94 -16.69
C PHE A 144 -20.46 2.99 -16.01
N PHE A 145 -19.76 3.81 -16.79
CA PHE A 145 -18.80 4.80 -16.29
C PHE A 145 -19.34 5.73 -15.19
N PRO A 146 -20.56 6.33 -15.30
CA PRO A 146 -21.11 7.13 -14.21
C PRO A 146 -21.28 6.36 -12.89
N TYR A 147 -21.70 5.10 -12.96
CA TYR A 147 -21.82 4.24 -11.79
C TYR A 147 -20.45 3.88 -11.21
N ALA A 148 -19.45 3.65 -12.08
CA ALA A 148 -18.07 3.43 -11.64
C ALA A 148 -17.55 4.64 -10.85
N LEU A 149 -17.78 5.87 -11.32
CA LEU A 149 -17.40 7.08 -10.58
C LEU A 149 -18.14 7.22 -9.24
N MET A 150 -19.42 6.89 -9.21
CA MET A 150 -20.24 6.98 -8.00
C MET A 150 -19.83 5.97 -6.92
N PHE A 151 -19.52 4.74 -7.31
CA PHE A 151 -19.17 3.66 -6.38
C PHE A 151 -17.66 3.54 -6.11
N TYR A 152 -16.82 4.13 -6.98
CA TYR A 152 -15.36 4.05 -6.89
C TYR A 152 -14.73 5.43 -7.13
N PRO A 153 -14.86 6.37 -6.18
CA PRO A 153 -14.23 7.67 -6.31
C PRO A 153 -12.71 7.57 -6.47
N ASP A 154 -12.08 6.49 -5.97
CA ASP A 154 -10.63 6.26 -6.09
C ASP A 154 -10.15 5.94 -7.51
N ILE A 155 -11.07 5.67 -8.45
CA ILE A 155 -10.75 5.49 -9.87
C ILE A 155 -10.32 6.80 -10.55
N LEU A 156 -10.64 7.93 -9.91
CA LEU A 156 -10.20 9.24 -10.34
C LEU A 156 -8.71 9.43 -10.01
N PRO A 157 -7.92 10.02 -10.93
CA PRO A 157 -6.58 10.51 -10.63
C PRO A 157 -6.62 11.48 -9.44
N ALA A 158 -5.53 11.53 -8.66
CA ALA A 158 -5.46 12.33 -7.43
C ALA A 158 -5.96 13.78 -7.57
N PRO A 159 -5.65 14.54 -8.66
CA PRO A 159 -6.15 15.91 -8.84
C PRO A 159 -7.69 16.04 -8.93
N PHE A 160 -8.39 14.96 -9.28
CA PHE A 160 -9.84 14.93 -9.42
C PHE A 160 -10.54 14.30 -8.21
N GLN A 161 -9.79 13.76 -7.25
CA GLN A 161 -10.39 13.18 -6.06
C GLN A 161 -11.03 14.29 -5.21
N PRO A 162 -12.20 14.02 -4.62
CA PRO A 162 -12.83 15.01 -3.75
C PRO A 162 -11.90 15.32 -2.58
N LEU A 163 -11.54 16.61 -2.45
CA LEU A 163 -10.81 17.11 -1.28
C LEU A 163 -11.54 16.66 -0.02
N ALA A 164 -10.79 16.12 0.94
CA ALA A 164 -11.33 15.80 2.24
C ALA A 164 -11.97 17.07 2.80
N SER A 165 -13.30 17.06 3.01
CA SER A 165 -13.96 18.23 3.56
C SER A 165 -13.32 18.54 4.92
N GLY A 166 -12.94 19.80 5.18
CA GLY A 166 -12.40 20.22 6.47
C GLY A 166 -13.35 20.00 7.66
N LEU A 167 -14.58 19.52 7.37
CA LEU A 167 -15.61 19.09 8.32
C LEU A 167 -15.50 17.61 8.71
N ALA A 168 -14.56 16.86 8.12
CA ALA A 168 -14.35 15.46 8.48
C ALA A 168 -13.90 15.37 9.95
N LYS A 169 -14.74 14.77 10.79
CA LYS A 169 -14.46 14.49 12.22
C LYS A 169 -13.21 13.61 12.42
N GLU A 170 -12.65 13.07 11.35
CA GLU A 170 -11.58 12.07 11.37
C GLU A 170 -10.57 12.33 10.26
N THR A 171 -9.29 12.30 10.61
CA THR A 171 -8.18 12.40 9.64
C THR A 171 -8.11 11.17 8.73
N LYS A 172 -7.49 11.31 7.55
CA LYS A 172 -7.22 10.18 6.62
C LYS A 172 -6.59 8.98 7.33
N TRP A 173 -5.65 9.26 8.24
CA TRP A 173 -4.85 8.24 8.93
C TRP A 173 -5.63 7.54 10.04
N GLN A 174 -6.45 8.28 10.79
CA GLN A 174 -7.38 7.69 11.75
C GLN A 174 -8.39 6.77 11.05
N LYS A 175 -8.94 7.22 9.92
CA LYS A 175 -9.86 6.42 9.09
C LYS A 175 -9.18 5.13 8.62
N ALA A 176 -7.96 5.22 8.10
CA ALA A 176 -7.19 4.05 7.66
C ALA A 176 -6.89 3.09 8.83
N SER A 177 -6.45 3.61 9.97
CA SER A 177 -6.20 2.83 11.19
C SER A 177 -7.44 2.08 11.65
N ARG A 178 -8.60 2.76 11.71
CA ARG A 178 -9.89 2.14 12.07
C ARG A 178 -10.26 1.04 11.08
N GLN A 179 -10.18 1.32 9.77
CA GLN A 179 -10.55 0.35 8.74
C GLN A 179 -9.66 -0.90 8.78
N ARG A 180 -8.34 -0.74 8.90
CA ARG A 180 -7.39 -1.85 9.03
C ARG A 180 -7.69 -2.70 10.25
N THR A 181 -7.95 -2.07 11.37
CA THR A 181 -8.35 -2.76 12.59
C THR A 181 -9.59 -3.64 12.39
N HIS A 182 -10.64 -3.11 11.75
CA HIS A 182 -11.82 -3.91 11.43
C HIS A 182 -11.49 -5.07 10.50
N CYS A 183 -10.62 -4.85 9.50
CA CYS A 183 -10.19 -5.90 8.58
C CYS A 183 -9.42 -7.00 9.31
N VAL A 184 -8.53 -6.66 10.25
CA VAL A 184 -7.79 -7.62 11.07
C VAL A 184 -8.74 -8.49 11.88
N ILE A 185 -9.67 -7.88 12.62
CA ILE A 185 -10.65 -8.63 13.43
C ILE A 185 -11.49 -9.56 12.54
N GLN A 186 -11.99 -9.06 11.41
CA GLN A 186 -12.75 -9.87 10.46
C GLN A 186 -11.92 -11.04 9.91
N THR A 187 -10.64 -10.81 9.63
CA THR A 187 -9.75 -11.84 9.11
C THR A 187 -9.48 -12.94 10.14
N LEU A 188 -9.22 -12.57 11.39
CA LEU A 188 -9.05 -13.53 12.48
C LEU A 188 -10.32 -14.36 12.70
N LEU A 189 -11.50 -13.73 12.69
CA LEU A 189 -12.77 -14.45 12.78
C LEU A 189 -13.01 -15.38 11.58
N SER A 190 -12.63 -14.95 10.37
CA SER A 190 -12.73 -15.81 9.18
C SER A 190 -11.78 -16.99 9.26
N LEU A 191 -10.55 -16.81 9.74
CA LEU A 191 -9.59 -17.90 9.97
C LEU A 191 -10.13 -18.92 10.97
N GLU A 192 -10.69 -18.45 12.09
CA GLU A 192 -11.29 -19.32 13.11
C GLU A 192 -12.46 -20.13 12.54
N LYS A 193 -13.35 -19.47 11.78
CA LYS A 193 -14.45 -20.16 11.09
C LYS A 193 -13.94 -21.16 10.07
N GLU A 194 -12.94 -20.82 9.27
CA GLU A 194 -12.35 -21.74 8.28
C GLU A 194 -11.63 -22.93 8.93
N ALA A 195 -11.12 -22.79 10.14
CA ALA A 195 -10.49 -23.87 10.90
C ALA A 195 -11.51 -24.86 11.50
N HIS A 196 -12.69 -24.37 11.90
CA HIS A 196 -13.66 -25.17 12.67
C HIS A 196 -14.95 -25.52 11.91
N GLU A 197 -15.38 -24.70 10.96
CA GLU A 197 -16.62 -24.89 10.21
C GLU A 197 -16.35 -25.52 8.85
N THR A 198 -17.05 -26.62 8.55
CA THR A 198 -17.03 -27.20 7.21
C THR A 198 -17.87 -26.34 6.26
N PRO A 199 -17.32 -25.81 5.15
CA PRO A 199 -18.09 -25.00 4.21
C PRO A 199 -19.33 -25.75 3.71
N ALA A 200 -20.46 -25.06 3.59
CA ALA A 200 -21.73 -25.67 3.22
C ALA A 200 -21.65 -26.44 1.88
N LEU A 201 -20.95 -25.89 0.89
CA LEU A 201 -20.74 -26.56 -0.41
C LEU A 201 -19.81 -27.77 -0.33
N ALA A 202 -18.91 -27.80 0.65
CA ALA A 202 -17.99 -28.93 0.84
C ALA A 202 -18.70 -30.14 1.47
N LYS A 203 -19.80 -29.92 2.23
CA LYS A 203 -20.69 -30.99 2.70
C LYS A 203 -21.32 -31.77 1.55
N LEU A 204 -21.49 -31.14 0.38
CA LEU A 204 -22.03 -31.76 -0.83
C LEU A 204 -20.99 -32.52 -1.65
N ASN A 205 -19.68 -32.30 -1.41
CA ASN A 205 -18.61 -32.97 -2.15
C ASN A 205 -17.98 -34.11 -1.33
N ILE A 206 -18.46 -35.32 -1.54
CA ILE A 206 -18.04 -36.53 -0.81
C ILE A 206 -16.57 -36.89 -1.10
N PHE A 207 -16.05 -36.56 -2.28
CA PHE A 207 -14.68 -36.92 -2.71
C PHE A 207 -13.59 -35.95 -2.20
N GLY A 208 -13.98 -34.80 -1.62
CA GLY A 208 -13.04 -33.75 -1.19
C GLY A 208 -12.64 -33.76 0.29
N LYS A 209 -13.26 -34.60 1.11
CA LYS A 209 -13.21 -34.50 2.59
C LYS A 209 -11.78 -34.50 3.17
N LYS A 210 -10.91 -35.39 2.71
CA LYS A 210 -9.53 -35.49 3.22
C LYS A 210 -8.69 -34.24 2.91
N LYS A 211 -8.85 -33.67 1.71
CA LYS A 211 -8.16 -32.44 1.32
C LYS A 211 -8.64 -31.27 2.17
N GLN A 212 -9.96 -31.18 2.36
CA GLN A 212 -10.57 -30.15 3.19
C GLN A 212 -10.09 -30.23 4.64
N GLN A 213 -10.07 -31.43 5.23
CA GLN A 213 -9.60 -31.63 6.59
C GLN A 213 -8.14 -31.18 6.76
N ARG A 214 -7.26 -31.51 5.81
CA ARG A 214 -5.87 -31.00 5.80
C ARG A 214 -5.81 -29.49 5.74
N THR A 215 -6.66 -28.85 4.93
CA THR A 215 -6.74 -27.39 4.87
C THR A 215 -7.19 -26.81 6.21
N MET A 216 -8.23 -27.37 6.84
CA MET A 216 -8.72 -26.93 8.15
C MET A 216 -7.64 -27.09 9.22
N GLU A 217 -6.93 -28.23 9.26
CA GLU A 217 -5.80 -28.46 10.16
C GLU A 217 -4.65 -27.47 9.93
N THR A 218 -4.36 -27.14 8.67
CA THR A 218 -3.31 -26.16 8.32
C THR A 218 -3.70 -24.76 8.80
N ILE A 219 -4.96 -24.36 8.62
CA ILE A 219 -5.48 -23.07 9.08
C ILE A 219 -5.51 -23.03 10.62
N GLY A 220 -5.91 -24.13 11.28
CA GLY A 220 -5.88 -24.24 12.74
C GLY A 220 -4.48 -24.12 13.31
N ARG A 221 -3.48 -24.78 12.69
CA ARG A 221 -2.06 -24.61 13.06
C ARG A 221 -1.59 -23.17 12.86
N LEU A 222 -1.96 -22.54 11.75
CA LEU A 222 -1.64 -21.13 11.52
C LEU A 222 -2.24 -20.24 12.60
N GLY A 223 -3.50 -20.45 12.99
CA GLY A 223 -4.17 -19.73 14.08
C GLY A 223 -3.43 -19.89 15.41
N PHE A 224 -3.01 -21.11 15.75
CA PHE A 224 -2.21 -21.38 16.94
C PHE A 224 -0.85 -20.66 16.91
N THR A 225 -0.12 -20.74 15.79
CA THR A 225 1.16 -20.04 15.62
C THR A 225 0.99 -18.53 15.74
N ILE A 226 -0.04 -17.95 15.12
CA ILE A 226 -0.37 -16.52 15.26
C ILE A 226 -0.63 -16.19 16.73
N GLY A 227 -1.45 -16.97 17.42
CA GLY A 227 -1.74 -16.79 18.84
C GLY A 227 -0.48 -16.80 19.70
N ALA A 228 0.39 -17.80 19.52
CA ALA A 228 1.65 -17.92 20.24
C ALA A 228 2.62 -16.75 19.95
N MET A 229 2.73 -16.33 18.67
CA MET A 229 3.54 -15.18 18.29
C MET A 229 3.00 -13.89 18.92
N MET A 230 1.69 -13.70 18.98
CA MET A 230 1.08 -12.49 19.55
C MET A 230 1.25 -12.38 21.07
N THR A 231 1.31 -13.50 21.78
CA THR A 231 1.46 -13.54 23.24
C THR A 231 2.91 -13.64 23.69
N ALA A 232 3.85 -13.87 22.76
CA ALA A 232 5.27 -13.96 23.08
C ALA A 232 5.81 -12.66 23.72
N PRO A 233 6.72 -12.76 24.70
CA PRO A 233 7.40 -11.60 25.26
C PRO A 233 8.11 -10.81 24.16
N GLY A 234 7.87 -9.49 24.10
CA GLY A 234 8.47 -8.63 23.07
C GLY A 234 7.79 -8.67 21.71
N ALA A 235 6.62 -9.31 21.56
CA ALA A 235 5.80 -9.32 20.34
C ALA A 235 5.08 -7.98 20.08
N LYS A 236 5.86 -6.90 20.01
CA LYS A 236 5.44 -5.54 19.69
C LYS A 236 6.47 -4.88 18.78
N ASP A 237 6.01 -3.97 17.93
CA ASP A 237 6.86 -3.17 17.04
C ASP A 237 7.83 -4.06 16.23
N GLY A 238 9.03 -3.57 15.91
CA GLY A 238 10.00 -4.31 15.08
C GLY A 238 10.53 -5.61 15.71
N ALA A 239 10.56 -5.72 17.04
CA ALA A 239 10.99 -6.95 17.71
C ALA A 239 10.03 -8.10 17.43
N GLY A 240 8.71 -7.85 17.53
CA GLY A 240 7.74 -8.86 17.14
C GLY A 240 7.68 -9.10 15.63
N ALA A 241 8.01 -8.11 14.80
CA ALA A 241 8.12 -8.30 13.35
C ALA A 241 9.25 -9.28 13.04
N LYS A 242 10.40 -9.14 13.71
CA LYS A 242 11.51 -10.07 13.62
C LYS A 242 11.13 -11.47 14.08
N LEU A 243 10.45 -11.61 15.24
CA LEU A 243 9.94 -12.92 15.70
C LEU A 243 9.02 -13.58 14.66
N ALA A 244 8.15 -12.81 14.01
CA ALA A 244 7.28 -13.33 12.95
C ALA A 244 8.07 -13.77 11.70
N MET A 245 9.10 -13.03 11.32
CA MET A 245 9.99 -13.40 10.21
C MET A 245 10.82 -14.64 10.53
N ASP A 246 11.36 -14.74 11.75
CA ASP A 246 12.13 -15.89 12.22
C ASP A 246 11.28 -17.17 12.23
N ALA A 247 10.03 -17.07 12.71
CA ALA A 247 9.06 -18.17 12.72
C ALA A 247 8.68 -18.67 11.31
N LEU A 248 8.83 -17.82 10.29
CA LEU A 248 8.56 -18.15 8.88
C LEU A 248 9.82 -18.39 8.06
N SER A 249 11.01 -18.36 8.67
CA SER A 249 12.30 -18.38 7.98
C SER A 249 12.46 -19.53 6.99
N SER A 250 11.97 -20.73 7.33
CA SER A 250 12.02 -21.92 6.45
C SER A 250 11.17 -21.81 5.18
N GLU A 251 10.15 -20.94 5.19
CA GLU A 251 9.31 -20.67 4.01
C GLU A 251 9.78 -19.43 3.24
N LEU A 252 10.54 -18.56 3.89
CA LEU A 252 11.08 -17.33 3.32
C LEU A 252 12.37 -17.58 2.55
N TYR A 253 13.23 -18.45 3.06
CA TYR A 253 14.53 -18.79 2.49
C TYR A 253 14.53 -20.25 2.09
N LYS A 254 14.93 -20.52 0.83
CA LYS A 254 15.02 -21.89 0.30
C LYS A 254 16.30 -22.02 -0.53
N GLU A 255 16.94 -23.18 -0.45
CA GLU A 255 18.04 -23.54 -1.36
C GLU A 255 17.53 -23.70 -2.80
N GLU A 256 16.29 -24.15 -2.95
CA GLU A 256 15.64 -24.32 -4.24
C GLU A 256 15.00 -23.00 -4.75
N PRO A 257 14.91 -22.83 -6.09
CA PRO A 257 14.30 -21.64 -6.67
C PRO A 257 12.83 -21.49 -6.29
N ILE A 258 12.47 -20.32 -5.78
CA ILE A 258 11.08 -20.02 -5.39
C ILE A 258 10.13 -20.18 -6.58
N THR A 259 9.14 -21.04 -6.43
CA THR A 259 8.19 -21.38 -7.48
C THR A 259 7.29 -20.21 -7.84
N ARG A 260 6.73 -20.23 -9.07
CA ARG A 260 5.77 -19.20 -9.51
C ARG A 260 4.51 -19.15 -8.62
N LYS A 261 4.10 -20.28 -8.02
CA LYS A 261 2.94 -20.35 -7.13
C LYS A 261 3.21 -19.63 -5.81
N GLU A 262 4.41 -19.81 -5.26
CA GLU A 262 4.85 -19.14 -4.04
C GLU A 262 4.99 -17.63 -4.26
N LYS A 263 5.64 -17.21 -5.37
CA LYS A 263 5.72 -15.79 -5.76
C LYS A 263 4.34 -15.14 -5.94
N ARG A 264 3.31 -15.94 -6.23
CA ARG A 264 1.92 -15.50 -6.41
C ARG A 264 1.03 -15.66 -5.17
N LEU A 265 1.59 -16.01 -4.01
CA LEU A 265 0.85 -16.17 -2.76
C LEU A 265 -0.29 -17.20 -2.86
N VAL A 266 -0.11 -18.26 -3.66
CA VAL A 266 -1.15 -19.29 -3.83
C VAL A 266 -1.38 -20.09 -2.54
N GLY A 267 -0.33 -20.29 -1.73
CA GLY A 267 -0.41 -20.99 -0.44
C GLY A 267 -0.99 -20.16 0.71
N VAL A 268 -1.19 -18.86 0.53
CA VAL A 268 -1.76 -17.99 1.58
C VAL A 268 -3.28 -18.21 1.66
N PRO A 269 -3.85 -18.40 2.87
CA PRO A 269 -5.29 -18.56 3.06
C PRO A 269 -6.10 -17.43 2.42
N GLU A 270 -7.26 -17.76 1.86
CA GLU A 270 -8.10 -16.80 1.15
C GLU A 270 -8.63 -15.69 2.05
N SER A 271 -8.97 -16.03 3.30
CA SER A 271 -9.34 -15.10 4.36
C SER A 271 -8.25 -14.05 4.59
N VAL A 272 -6.98 -14.46 4.66
CA VAL A 272 -5.82 -13.55 4.82
C VAL A 272 -5.65 -12.65 3.61
N VAL A 273 -5.71 -13.20 2.38
CA VAL A 273 -5.61 -12.40 1.15
C VAL A 273 -6.74 -11.37 1.05
N LEU A 274 -7.97 -11.75 1.40
CA LEU A 274 -9.11 -10.84 1.46
C LEU A 274 -8.87 -9.74 2.51
N GLY A 275 -8.40 -10.12 3.69
CA GLY A 275 -8.05 -9.20 4.78
C GLY A 275 -7.02 -8.16 4.35
N LEU A 276 -5.90 -8.60 3.77
CA LEU A 276 -4.87 -7.72 3.23
C LEU A 276 -5.40 -6.80 2.14
N THR A 277 -6.20 -7.33 1.21
CA THR A 277 -6.77 -6.52 0.12
C THR A 277 -7.62 -5.37 0.67
N LYS A 278 -8.43 -5.63 1.70
CA LYS A 278 -9.26 -4.60 2.37
C LYS A 278 -8.43 -3.66 3.24
N ALA A 279 -7.37 -4.15 3.89
CA ALA A 279 -6.50 -3.33 4.73
C ALA A 279 -5.64 -2.34 3.91
N VAL A 280 -5.25 -2.73 2.69
CA VAL A 280 -4.52 -1.88 1.74
C VAL A 280 -5.45 -0.88 1.06
N ASN A 281 -6.51 -1.37 0.42
CA ASN A 281 -7.36 -0.56 -0.46
C ASN A 281 -8.55 0.10 0.25
N GLY A 282 -8.75 -0.20 1.54
CA GLY A 282 -9.97 0.13 2.26
C GLY A 282 -11.15 -0.80 1.92
N PRO A 283 -12.25 -0.69 2.69
CA PRO A 283 -13.46 -1.46 2.45
C PRO A 283 -14.14 -0.97 1.17
N ASN A 284 -14.26 -1.84 0.18
CA ASN A 284 -15.02 -1.60 -1.04
C ASN A 284 -15.98 -2.77 -1.25
N LEU A 285 -17.26 -2.47 -1.51
CA LEU A 285 -18.32 -3.47 -1.73
C LEU A 285 -17.91 -4.54 -2.74
N PHE A 286 -17.17 -4.16 -3.78
CA PHE A 286 -16.75 -5.08 -4.84
C PHE A 286 -15.59 -5.98 -4.45
N THR A 287 -14.75 -5.61 -3.47
CA THR A 287 -13.66 -6.49 -3.01
C THR A 287 -14.18 -7.81 -2.47
N SER A 288 -15.38 -7.81 -1.90
CA SER A 288 -16.06 -9.02 -1.41
C SER A 288 -16.54 -9.93 -2.54
N PHE A 289 -16.80 -9.39 -3.74
CA PHE A 289 -17.26 -10.14 -4.91
C PHE A 289 -16.12 -10.53 -5.86
N GLN A 290 -14.91 -10.01 -5.65
CA GLN A 290 -13.77 -10.30 -6.51
C GLN A 290 -13.29 -11.75 -6.34
N PRO A 291 -13.06 -12.46 -7.46
CA PRO A 291 -12.37 -13.74 -7.43
C PRO A 291 -11.02 -13.64 -6.71
N ASN A 292 -10.62 -14.71 -6.01
CA ASN A 292 -9.41 -14.73 -5.19
C ASN A 292 -8.13 -14.41 -6.00
N PHE A 293 -8.04 -14.79 -7.28
CA PHE A 293 -6.89 -14.44 -8.11
C PHE A 293 -6.75 -12.92 -8.36
N MET A 294 -7.87 -12.18 -8.44
CA MET A 294 -7.85 -10.71 -8.57
C MET A 294 -7.42 -10.06 -7.26
N ARG A 295 -7.90 -10.57 -6.12
CA ARG A 295 -7.48 -10.11 -4.78
C ARG A 295 -5.98 -10.30 -4.57
N ARG A 296 -5.45 -11.48 -4.91
CA ARG A 296 -3.99 -11.72 -4.91
C ARG A 296 -3.26 -10.75 -5.83
N GLY A 297 -3.78 -10.50 -7.02
CA GLY A 297 -3.23 -9.51 -7.95
C GLY A 297 -3.13 -8.12 -7.32
N ALA A 298 -4.18 -7.65 -6.63
CA ALA A 298 -4.18 -6.36 -5.95
C ALA A 298 -3.13 -6.29 -4.83
N VAL A 299 -3.01 -7.34 -4.01
CA VAL A 299 -1.99 -7.43 -2.95
C VAL A 299 -0.58 -7.42 -3.56
N LEU A 300 -0.34 -8.18 -4.63
CA LEU A 300 0.96 -8.23 -5.30
C LEU A 300 1.34 -6.88 -5.94
N THR A 301 0.39 -6.17 -6.55
CA THR A 301 0.63 -4.82 -7.07
C THR A 301 1.04 -3.86 -5.97
N HIS A 302 0.39 -3.93 -4.80
CA HIS A 302 0.77 -3.12 -3.63
C HIS A 302 2.15 -3.49 -3.09
N ILE A 303 2.45 -4.78 -2.96
CA ILE A 303 3.77 -5.27 -2.56
C ILE A 303 4.85 -4.80 -3.54
N GLN A 304 4.59 -4.84 -4.84
CA GLN A 304 5.52 -4.34 -5.85
C GLN A 304 5.78 -2.85 -5.67
N LYS A 305 4.74 -2.04 -5.44
CA LYS A 305 4.88 -0.61 -5.16
C LYS A 305 5.79 -0.36 -3.95
N ILE A 306 5.53 -1.06 -2.84
CA ILE A 306 6.36 -0.95 -1.63
C ILE A 306 7.79 -1.42 -1.91
N THR A 307 7.97 -2.50 -2.67
CA THR A 307 9.29 -3.03 -3.01
C THR A 307 10.12 -2.03 -3.82
N GLU A 308 9.50 -1.34 -4.79
CA GLU A 308 10.15 -0.28 -5.56
C GLU A 308 10.59 0.87 -4.63
N ALA A 309 9.75 1.25 -3.65
CA ALA A 309 10.08 2.30 -2.68
C ALA A 309 11.14 1.86 -1.65
N ASP A 310 11.06 0.65 -1.12
CA ASP A 310 12.04 0.08 -0.17
C ASP A 310 13.42 0.00 -0.81
N LYS A 311 13.49 -0.51 -2.04
CA LYS A 311 14.76 -0.61 -2.79
C LYS A 311 15.34 0.77 -3.09
N PHE A 312 14.51 1.77 -3.37
CA PHE A 312 14.98 3.15 -3.51
C PHE A 312 15.57 3.68 -2.20
N LEU A 313 14.86 3.54 -1.08
CA LEU A 313 15.33 4.02 0.23
C LEU A 313 16.68 3.41 0.63
N VAL A 314 16.86 2.11 0.40
CA VAL A 314 18.09 1.39 0.77
C VAL A 314 19.22 1.62 -0.24
N ASN A 315 18.95 1.51 -1.54
CA ASN A 315 20.02 1.58 -2.55
C ASN A 315 20.59 3.00 -2.72
N GLU A 316 19.77 4.02 -2.48
CA GLU A 316 20.19 5.41 -2.54
C GLU A 316 20.62 5.95 -1.15
N ASP A 317 20.72 5.06 -0.16
CA ASP A 317 21.13 5.37 1.22
C ASP A 317 20.42 6.60 1.81
N VAL A 318 19.08 6.63 1.65
CA VAL A 318 18.28 7.78 2.05
C VAL A 318 18.23 7.87 3.57
N ASP A 319 18.79 8.95 4.11
CA ASP A 319 18.69 9.25 5.53
C ASP A 319 17.22 9.50 5.95
N LEU A 320 16.72 8.62 6.83
CA LEU A 320 15.36 8.69 7.37
C LEU A 320 15.15 9.89 8.30
N ASP A 321 16.22 10.52 8.81
CA ASP A 321 16.17 11.71 9.66
C ASP A 321 15.78 12.97 8.90
N VAL A 322 16.18 13.05 7.64
CA VAL A 322 15.89 14.16 6.73
C VAL A 322 14.44 14.13 6.24
N LEU A 323 13.78 12.97 6.26
CA LEU A 323 12.40 12.84 5.79
C LEU A 323 11.44 13.69 6.62
N SER A 324 10.54 14.40 5.91
CA SER A 324 9.45 15.13 6.56
C SER A 324 8.53 14.16 7.30
N THR A 325 7.93 14.61 8.41
CA THR A 325 6.98 13.80 9.18
C THR A 325 5.81 13.32 8.31
N ALA A 326 5.36 14.14 7.35
CA ALA A 326 4.29 13.77 6.42
C ALA A 326 4.71 12.63 5.47
N THR A 327 5.90 12.74 4.88
CA THR A 327 6.48 11.71 3.99
C THR A 327 6.69 10.39 4.74
N LEU A 328 7.26 10.47 5.94
CA LEU A 328 7.51 9.31 6.78
C LEU A 328 6.20 8.61 7.18
N LEU A 329 5.18 9.38 7.55
CA LEU A 329 3.88 8.85 7.91
C LEU A 329 3.17 8.20 6.72
N GLU A 330 3.30 8.76 5.52
CA GLU A 330 2.81 8.13 4.29
C GLU A 330 3.54 6.80 4.00
N ALA A 331 4.88 6.79 4.05
CA ALA A 331 5.68 5.59 3.85
C ALA A 331 5.36 4.48 4.87
N CYS A 332 5.24 4.82 6.15
CA CYS A 332 4.85 3.90 7.21
C CYS A 332 3.41 3.39 6.98
N THR A 333 2.48 4.28 6.62
CA THR A 333 1.10 3.90 6.39
C THR A 333 0.96 2.90 5.25
N GLU A 334 1.69 3.04 4.14
CA GLU A 334 1.66 2.06 3.04
C GLU A 334 2.08 0.66 3.49
N ARG A 335 3.04 0.59 4.41
CA ARG A 335 3.56 -0.64 5.04
C ARG A 335 2.74 -1.11 6.24
N MET A 336 1.63 -0.44 6.54
CA MET A 336 0.78 -0.66 7.72
C MET A 336 1.48 -0.45 9.07
N ILE A 337 2.63 0.22 9.06
CA ILE A 337 3.39 0.53 10.27
C ILE A 337 2.70 1.68 10.99
N GLY A 338 2.38 1.47 12.27
CA GLY A 338 1.91 2.50 13.18
C GLY A 338 0.41 2.83 13.12
N GLY A 339 0.08 3.97 13.73
CA GLY A 339 -1.28 4.47 13.93
C GLY A 339 -1.25 5.95 14.29
N PRO A 340 -2.42 6.61 14.40
CA PRO A 340 -2.48 8.02 14.72
C PRO A 340 -1.83 8.29 16.09
N GLY A 341 -1.00 9.34 16.17
CA GLY A 341 -0.32 9.73 17.41
C GLY A 341 0.99 9.00 17.70
N ARG A 342 1.61 8.35 16.71
CA ARG A 342 3.04 7.95 16.80
C ARG A 342 3.96 9.15 16.61
N SER A 343 5.07 9.17 17.34
CA SER A 343 6.11 10.19 17.19
C SER A 343 6.92 9.97 15.91
N LYS A 344 7.71 10.98 15.49
CA LYS A 344 8.57 10.86 14.31
C LYS A 344 9.61 9.74 14.53
N GLU A 345 10.18 9.66 15.72
CA GLU A 345 11.21 8.68 16.11
C GLU A 345 10.65 7.25 16.09
N GLU A 346 9.42 7.05 16.58
CA GLU A 346 8.76 5.74 16.52
C GLU A 346 8.50 5.29 15.08
N LEU A 347 8.13 6.23 14.19
CA LEU A 347 7.90 5.96 12.77
C LEU A 347 9.22 5.65 12.05
N GLN A 348 10.29 6.40 12.34
CA GLN A 348 11.62 6.15 11.77
C GLN A 348 12.12 4.77 12.17
N LYS A 349 12.02 4.43 13.45
CA LYS A 349 12.39 3.12 13.96
C LYS A 349 11.59 2.02 13.27
N GLY A 350 10.27 2.15 13.20
CA GLY A 350 9.41 1.15 12.55
C GLY A 350 9.74 0.97 11.06
N LEU A 351 10.01 2.06 10.34
CA LEU A 351 10.42 2.00 8.94
C LEU A 351 11.82 1.38 8.79
N SER A 352 12.77 1.73 9.65
CA SER A 352 14.12 1.14 9.67
C SER A 352 14.05 -0.38 9.91
N ASP A 353 13.27 -0.82 10.92
CA ASP A 353 13.04 -2.24 11.22
C ASP A 353 12.43 -2.97 10.01
N TRP A 354 11.46 -2.36 9.32
CA TRP A 354 10.89 -2.89 8.08
C TRP A 354 11.92 -3.04 6.96
N LEU A 355 12.71 -1.99 6.69
CA LEU A 355 13.72 -2.01 5.63
C LEU A 355 14.81 -3.03 5.92
N ASN A 356 15.19 -3.17 7.19
CA ASN A 356 16.13 -4.18 7.61
C ASN A 356 15.62 -5.60 7.30
N LEU A 357 14.40 -5.92 7.74
CA LEU A 357 13.81 -7.26 7.56
C LEU A 357 13.40 -7.60 6.12
N SER A 358 13.12 -6.59 5.29
CA SER A 358 12.58 -6.80 3.94
C SER A 358 13.59 -6.60 2.80
N VAL A 359 14.71 -5.92 3.08
CA VAL A 359 15.75 -5.63 2.08
C VAL A 359 17.15 -5.95 2.60
N VAL A 360 17.59 -5.32 3.69
CA VAL A 360 19.01 -5.35 4.11
C VAL A 360 19.44 -6.75 4.54
N GLU A 361 18.75 -7.32 5.53
CA GLU A 361 19.05 -8.65 6.06
C GLU A 361 18.90 -9.75 4.99
N PRO A 362 17.80 -9.80 4.20
CA PRO A 362 17.71 -10.75 3.09
C PRO A 362 18.83 -10.60 2.06
N SER A 363 19.21 -9.38 1.69
CA SER A 363 20.29 -9.16 0.70
C SER A 363 21.63 -9.67 1.21
N ASN A 364 21.95 -9.40 2.48
CA ASN A 364 23.17 -9.88 3.12
C ASN A 364 23.19 -11.42 3.23
N ARG A 365 22.03 -12.02 3.57
CA ARG A 365 21.90 -13.47 3.69
C ARG A 365 22.05 -14.15 2.34
N ILE A 366 21.34 -13.70 1.30
CA ILE A 366 21.44 -14.23 -0.07
C ILE A 366 22.89 -14.16 -0.57
N ALA A 367 23.57 -13.04 -0.32
CA ALA A 367 24.98 -12.88 -0.70
C ALA A 367 25.92 -13.86 0.02
N THR A 368 25.57 -14.30 1.22
CA THR A 368 26.39 -15.18 2.06
C THR A 368 26.07 -16.67 1.86
N SER A 369 24.79 -17.04 1.87
CA SER A 369 24.33 -18.43 1.82
C SER A 369 24.03 -18.93 0.40
N GLY A 370 23.77 -18.02 -0.54
CA GLY A 370 23.29 -18.38 -1.88
C GLY A 370 21.84 -18.88 -1.92
N GLU A 371 21.11 -18.82 -0.80
CA GLU A 371 19.68 -19.15 -0.75
C GLU A 371 18.85 -18.16 -1.57
N GLU A 372 17.70 -18.61 -2.04
CA GLU A 372 16.68 -17.78 -2.68
C GLU A 372 15.69 -17.24 -1.64
N PHE A 373 15.29 -15.97 -1.80
CA PHE A 373 14.38 -15.29 -0.88
C PHE A 373 13.02 -15.00 -1.52
N ASN A 374 11.96 -15.41 -0.84
CA ASN A 374 10.58 -15.15 -1.27
C ASN A 374 10.12 -13.74 -0.85
N GLU A 375 10.63 -12.71 -1.55
CA GLU A 375 10.35 -11.28 -1.29
C GLU A 375 8.85 -10.95 -1.14
N ASN A 376 7.99 -11.58 -1.94
CA ASN A 376 6.54 -11.30 -1.92
C ASN A 376 5.88 -11.89 -0.67
N PHE A 377 6.25 -13.10 -0.27
CA PHE A 377 5.69 -13.73 0.92
C PHE A 377 6.17 -13.05 2.19
N ALA A 378 7.46 -12.67 2.24
CA ALA A 378 8.04 -11.86 3.32
C ALA A 378 7.24 -10.57 3.58
N ARG A 379 7.01 -9.78 2.52
CA ARG A 379 6.27 -8.52 2.63
C ARG A 379 4.81 -8.74 2.98
N ALA A 380 4.17 -9.78 2.45
CA ALA A 380 2.80 -10.13 2.85
C ALA A 380 2.72 -10.47 4.35
N ALA A 381 3.69 -11.24 4.88
CA ALA A 381 3.78 -11.57 6.29
C ALA A 381 4.02 -10.32 7.16
N LEU A 382 4.94 -9.44 6.78
CA LEU A 382 5.18 -8.18 7.48
C LEU A 382 3.96 -7.26 7.46
N LEU A 383 3.24 -7.13 6.33
CA LEU A 383 1.99 -6.38 6.26
C LEU A 383 0.94 -6.93 7.24
N CYS A 384 0.78 -8.27 7.28
CA CYS A 384 -0.12 -8.92 8.25
C CYS A 384 0.28 -8.61 9.69
N TYR A 385 1.57 -8.74 10.01
CA TYR A 385 2.09 -8.46 11.35
C TYR A 385 1.84 -7.01 11.76
N TYR A 386 2.24 -6.04 10.95
CA TYR A 386 2.08 -4.61 11.30
C TYR A 386 0.62 -4.18 11.32
N ALA A 387 -0.25 -4.75 10.49
CA ALA A 387 -1.69 -4.54 10.59
C ALA A 387 -2.24 -5.00 11.96
N LEU A 388 -1.79 -6.17 12.41
CA LEU A 388 -2.20 -6.78 13.66
C LEU A 388 -1.63 -6.04 14.87
N ASP A 389 -0.35 -5.65 14.85
CA ASP A 389 0.28 -4.82 15.88
C ASP A 389 -0.41 -3.45 15.99
N GLY A 390 -0.67 -2.79 14.86
CA GLY A 390 -1.42 -1.54 14.82
C GLY A 390 -2.86 -1.66 15.33
N ALA A 391 -3.50 -2.83 15.20
CA ALA A 391 -4.80 -3.10 15.79
C ALA A 391 -4.74 -3.25 17.32
N ARG A 392 -3.61 -3.70 17.88
CA ARG A 392 -3.37 -3.83 19.33
C ARG A 392 -2.93 -2.53 19.99
N ASP A 393 -2.36 -1.60 19.22
CA ASP A 393 -1.88 -0.31 19.74
C ASP A 393 -3.04 0.44 20.42
N ALA A 394 -2.81 0.90 21.65
CA ALA A 394 -3.81 1.65 22.43
C ALA A 394 -4.20 2.98 21.77
N ARG A 395 -3.37 3.47 20.84
CA ARG A 395 -3.64 4.67 20.03
C ARG A 395 -4.48 4.38 18.78
N SER A 396 -4.81 3.11 18.50
CA SER A 396 -5.70 2.75 17.41
C SER A 396 -7.01 3.53 17.50
N SER A 397 -7.48 4.02 16.35
CA SER A 397 -8.74 4.78 16.28
C SER A 397 -9.98 3.96 16.61
N SER A 398 -9.87 2.63 16.63
CA SER A 398 -10.97 1.77 17.06
C SER A 398 -10.95 1.55 18.58
N ALA A 399 -12.11 1.64 19.21
CA ALA A 399 -12.27 1.31 20.63
C ALA A 399 -12.37 -0.20 20.88
N LEU A 400 -12.85 -0.98 19.90
CA LEU A 400 -13.12 -2.42 20.05
C LEU A 400 -11.87 -3.25 20.40
N PRO A 401 -10.72 -3.11 19.71
CA PRO A 401 -9.52 -3.85 20.08
C PRO A 401 -9.04 -3.50 21.48
N ARG A 402 -9.18 -2.24 21.91
CA ARG A 402 -8.82 -1.85 23.27
C ARG A 402 -9.62 -2.63 24.30
N LEU A 403 -10.90 -2.91 24.03
CA LEU A 403 -11.72 -3.74 24.90
C LEU A 403 -11.31 -5.23 24.83
N LEU A 404 -11.00 -5.73 23.64
CA LEU A 404 -10.63 -7.15 23.42
C LEU A 404 -9.23 -7.50 23.95
N PHE A 405 -8.26 -6.59 23.82
CA PHE A 405 -6.85 -6.85 24.16
C PHE A 405 -6.44 -6.31 25.54
N ARG A 406 -7.21 -5.42 26.20
CA ARG A 406 -6.88 -4.92 27.55
C ARG A 406 -7.03 -5.97 28.65
N GLY A 407 -7.91 -6.95 28.49
CA GLY A 407 -8.09 -8.03 29.47
C GLY A 407 -6.80 -8.80 29.80
N GLN A 408 -5.80 -8.78 28.91
CA GLN A 408 -4.49 -9.40 29.12
C GLN A 408 -3.43 -8.48 29.76
N GLN A 409 -3.63 -7.15 29.78
CA GLN A 409 -2.63 -6.22 30.34
C GLN A 409 -2.76 -6.03 31.86
N GLU A 410 -3.93 -6.25 32.42
CA GLU A 410 -4.15 -6.11 33.88
C GLU A 410 -3.69 -7.35 34.66
N SER A 411 -3.79 -8.56 34.10
CA SER A 411 -3.30 -9.78 34.76
C SER A 411 -1.78 -9.78 34.96
N ALA A 412 -1.01 -9.27 33.99
CA ALA A 412 0.45 -9.18 34.11
C ALA A 412 0.94 -8.17 35.16
N LYS A 413 0.12 -7.16 35.52
CA LYS A 413 0.47 -6.19 36.57
C LYS A 413 0.09 -6.66 37.98
N LEU A 414 -0.88 -7.56 38.09
CA LEU A 414 -1.29 -8.14 39.36
C LEU A 414 -0.28 -9.18 39.87
N ASP A 415 0.35 -9.96 38.98
CA ASP A 415 1.34 -10.97 39.39
C ASP A 415 2.65 -10.37 39.93
N ASP A 416 3.10 -9.21 39.43
CA ASP A 416 4.32 -8.55 39.92
C ASP A 416 4.13 -7.84 41.27
N SER A 417 2.89 -7.56 41.68
CA SER A 417 2.58 -6.84 42.92
C SER A 417 2.05 -7.73 44.05
N GLU A 418 1.45 -8.88 43.73
CA GLU A 418 0.99 -9.86 44.75
C GLU A 418 1.99 -10.98 45.04
N GLY A 419 2.91 -11.31 44.12
CA GLY A 419 3.91 -12.37 44.31
C GLY A 419 4.91 -12.12 45.46
N LYS A 420 5.12 -10.86 45.86
CA LYS A 420 6.01 -10.50 46.99
C LYS A 420 5.31 -10.42 48.35
N LYS A 421 3.97 -10.44 48.41
CA LYS A 421 3.24 -10.33 49.69
C LYS A 421 2.69 -11.65 50.23
N ARG A 422 2.76 -12.74 49.47
CA ARG A 422 2.16 -14.03 49.86
C ARG A 422 3.13 -15.07 50.45
N TRP A 423 4.41 -14.75 50.55
CA TRP A 423 5.44 -15.59 51.20
C TRP A 423 5.92 -15.07 52.57
N MET A 424 5.21 -14.10 53.17
CA MET A 424 5.49 -13.58 54.51
C MET A 424 4.26 -13.54 55.43
N ARG A 425 3.42 -14.57 55.39
CA ARG A 425 2.48 -14.87 56.49
C ARG A 425 2.31 -16.35 56.68
#